data_AF-A0A7J7PHL7-F1
#
_entry.id   AF-A0A7J7PHL7-F1
#
_cell.length_a   1.000
_cell.length_b   1.000
_cell.length_c   1.000
_cell.angle_alpha   90.00
_cell.angle_beta   90.00
_cell.angle_gamma   90.00
#
_symmetry.space_group_name_H-M   'P 1'
#
loop_
_entity.id
_entity.type
_entity.pdbx_description
1 polymer ?
#
loop_
_entity_poly.entity_id
_entity_poly.type
_entity_poly.pdbx_seq_one_letter_code
_entity_poly.pdbx_strand_id
1 'polypeptide(L)'
;MFTTAGSSSHVLRPPAGCWHQVQPSRCRVSPRMLQPPAAVGFASKAAARKGKRQQQRPRKRPGRDEDEGDAELTQLSQAQHVITVPDFSPVSQQLRDVFDERFQDPRHTTQQRFLWDYWYVKDQYTLHRTQASAYFPEQLHEQLVDALLEYGEKQLGCRAISPVWMSYYVDGCGQDLHCDSFHGPFAYVLSLTPWEGRVFTGGETMILQPQLLGSFWQSFSHNKGLELHDLVTLVEPRFNQLTVFDPRLPHGVRPVAGTRDPQKGRLVLHGWFTEPSPFFDGPLLEEEALQHLNIALELMFEQLQALPQVTGTITMQLMVSGETGAVTDVKFLADTLVALPAAAADLGLGSGMLDSGTIRGAVQHVIRDSLLAAEFPEREDGDTIITLPLVFE
;
A
#
# COMPACT_ATOMS: atom_id res chain seq x y z
N MET A 1 -63.76 52.64 24.13
CA MET A 1 -64.33 52.29 22.81
C MET A 1 -63.21 51.75 21.92
N PHE A 2 -63.32 50.46 21.57
CA PHE A 2 -62.94 49.79 20.32
C PHE A 2 -61.75 50.28 19.44
N THR A 3 -60.80 49.34 19.26
CA THR A 3 -60.14 48.83 18.00
C THR A 3 -59.22 49.74 17.17
N THR A 4 -57.89 49.52 17.14
CA THR A 4 -57.03 48.61 16.31
C THR A 4 -56.58 49.15 14.94
N ALA A 5 -55.26 49.27 14.75
CA ALA A 5 -54.46 48.99 13.54
C ALA A 5 -52.97 49.15 13.98
N GLY A 6 -52.00 48.26 13.73
CA GLY A 6 -51.75 47.42 12.57
C GLY A 6 -50.54 48.01 11.81
N SER A 7 -49.31 47.72 12.23
CA SER A 7 -48.08 48.16 11.57
C SER A 7 -47.29 46.94 11.08
N SER A 8 -47.31 46.74 9.76
CA SER A 8 -46.54 45.71 9.04
C SER A 8 -45.23 46.30 8.53
N SER A 9 -44.14 45.60 8.82
CA SER A 9 -42.79 45.85 8.30
C SER A 9 -42.70 45.62 6.80
N HIS A 10 -42.18 46.60 6.07
CA HIS A 10 -41.84 46.48 4.66
C HIS A 10 -40.59 45.61 4.48
N VAL A 11 -40.78 44.50 3.77
CA VAL A 11 -39.75 43.66 3.17
C VAL A 11 -39.24 44.32 1.89
N LEU A 12 -37.96 44.68 1.85
CA LEU A 12 -37.26 45.04 0.62
C LEU A 12 -36.67 43.77 0.00
N ARG A 13 -37.22 43.35 -1.15
CA ARG A 13 -36.61 42.37 -2.06
C ARG A 13 -35.54 43.04 -2.92
N PRO A 14 -34.36 42.44 -3.13
CA PRO A 14 -33.53 42.74 -4.28
C PRO A 14 -33.92 41.87 -5.50
N PRO A 15 -33.57 42.32 -6.71
CA PRO A 15 -34.11 41.81 -7.97
C PRO A 15 -33.45 40.50 -8.42
N ALA A 16 -34.24 39.72 -9.16
CA ALA A 16 -33.80 38.57 -9.93
C ALA A 16 -33.09 39.01 -11.21
N GLY A 17 -32.00 38.31 -11.56
CA GLY A 17 -31.48 38.28 -12.94
C GLY A 17 -29.98 38.51 -13.08
N CYS A 18 -29.22 37.42 -13.15
CA CYS A 18 -28.23 37.09 -14.20
C CYS A 18 -27.26 36.04 -13.66
N TRP A 19 -27.51 34.78 -14.02
CA TRP A 19 -26.53 33.71 -13.89
C TRP A 19 -25.51 33.88 -15.02
N HIS A 20 -24.32 34.40 -14.71
CA HIS A 20 -23.16 34.18 -15.56
C HIS A 20 -22.46 32.91 -15.10
N GLN A 21 -22.65 31.85 -15.89
CA GLN A 21 -21.75 30.71 -15.95
C GLN A 21 -20.33 31.22 -16.22
N VAL A 22 -19.48 31.20 -15.19
CA VAL A 22 -18.04 31.27 -15.38
C VAL A 22 -17.59 29.87 -15.76
N GLN A 23 -17.38 29.65 -17.06
CA GLN A 23 -16.67 28.48 -17.55
C GLN A 23 -15.20 28.58 -17.13
N PRO A 24 -14.58 27.51 -16.58
CA PRO A 24 -13.14 27.48 -16.44
C PRO A 24 -12.50 27.36 -17.83
N SER A 25 -11.63 28.31 -18.13
CA SER A 25 -10.77 28.40 -19.30
C SER A 25 -9.97 27.11 -19.51
N ARG A 26 -10.18 26.48 -20.67
CA ARG A 26 -9.40 25.34 -21.17
C ARG A 26 -7.97 25.78 -21.48
N CYS A 27 -7.02 25.45 -20.59
CA CYS A 27 -5.63 25.29 -21.01
C CYS A 27 -5.54 24.03 -21.89
N ARG A 28 -5.29 24.22 -23.18
CA ARG A 28 -4.94 23.13 -24.11
C ARG A 28 -3.52 22.69 -23.83
N VAL A 29 -3.36 21.56 -23.17
CA VAL A 29 -2.13 20.75 -23.22
C VAL A 29 -2.46 19.51 -24.04
N SER A 30 -1.70 19.30 -25.11
CA SER A 30 -1.88 18.21 -26.08
C SER A 30 -1.70 16.85 -25.40
N PRO A 31 -2.64 15.89 -25.56
CA PRO A 31 -2.41 14.53 -25.11
C PRO A 31 -1.66 13.77 -26.22
N ARG A 32 -0.34 13.61 -26.08
CA ARG A 32 0.34 12.47 -26.70
C ARG A 32 0.03 11.26 -25.82
N MET A 33 -1.04 10.56 -26.18
CA MET A 33 -1.35 9.23 -25.68
C MET A 33 -0.18 8.29 -26.01
N LEU A 34 0.46 7.74 -24.99
CA LEU A 34 1.02 6.40 -25.06
C LEU A 34 -0.11 5.46 -24.67
N GLN A 35 -0.71 4.83 -25.69
CA GLN A 35 -1.64 3.73 -25.48
C GLN A 35 -0.84 2.49 -25.08
N PRO A 36 -1.29 1.69 -24.10
CA PRO A 36 -0.87 0.30 -24.01
C PRO A 36 -1.38 -0.46 -25.24
N PRO A 37 -0.61 -1.38 -25.82
CA PRO A 37 -1.08 -2.18 -26.94
C PRO A 37 -2.26 -3.06 -26.51
N ALA A 38 -3.23 -3.14 -27.41
CA ALA A 38 -4.53 -3.74 -27.23
C ALA A 38 -4.47 -5.23 -26.83
N ALA A 39 -5.37 -5.61 -25.92
CA ALA A 39 -5.75 -6.99 -25.67
C ALA A 39 -6.25 -7.64 -26.98
N VAL A 40 -5.50 -8.60 -27.50
CA VAL A 40 -5.91 -9.41 -28.65
C VAL A 40 -6.40 -10.76 -28.15
N GLY A 41 -7.73 -10.95 -28.16
CA GLY A 41 -8.34 -12.24 -27.90
C GLY A 41 -8.07 -13.23 -29.02
N PHE A 42 -7.61 -14.43 -28.69
CA PHE A 42 -7.53 -15.54 -29.62
C PHE A 42 -8.12 -16.83 -29.07
N ALA A 43 -8.95 -17.45 -29.90
CA ALA A 43 -9.72 -18.64 -29.64
C ALA A 43 -8.84 -19.91 -29.68
N SER A 44 -9.09 -20.79 -28.70
CA SER A 44 -8.48 -22.11 -28.54
C SER A 44 -8.85 -23.09 -29.65
N LYS A 45 -7.85 -23.82 -30.16
CA LYS A 45 -8.01 -25.17 -30.72
C LYS A 45 -6.88 -26.08 -30.25
N ALA A 46 -7.16 -26.82 -29.17
CA ALA A 46 -6.35 -27.94 -28.72
C ALA A 46 -6.47 -29.13 -29.69
N ALA A 47 -5.33 -29.72 -30.06
CA ALA A 47 -5.27 -31.05 -30.66
C ALA A 47 -4.26 -31.91 -29.87
N ALA A 48 -4.82 -32.85 -29.13
CA ALA A 48 -4.10 -33.83 -28.32
C ALA A 48 -3.23 -34.77 -29.17
N ARG A 49 -2.02 -35.08 -28.69
CA ARG A 49 -1.31 -36.31 -29.06
C ARG A 49 -0.56 -36.90 -27.88
N LYS A 50 -1.14 -37.98 -27.35
CA LYS A 50 -0.55 -38.90 -26.37
C LYS A 50 0.60 -39.68 -27.02
N GLY A 51 1.78 -39.62 -26.41
CA GLY A 51 2.92 -40.50 -26.71
C GLY A 51 3.45 -41.14 -25.44
N LYS A 52 3.07 -42.38 -25.17
CA LYS A 52 3.67 -43.24 -24.15
C LYS A 52 5.12 -43.53 -24.52
N ARG A 53 6.08 -43.37 -23.60
CA ARG A 53 7.34 -44.13 -23.69
C ARG A 53 7.85 -44.62 -22.33
N GLN A 54 8.19 -45.90 -22.39
CA GLN A 54 8.64 -46.81 -21.33
C GLN A 54 9.86 -46.34 -20.54
N GLN A 55 9.82 -46.72 -19.27
CA GLN A 55 10.93 -46.85 -18.33
C GLN A 55 12.12 -47.63 -18.90
N GLN A 56 13.32 -47.07 -18.78
CA GLN A 56 14.55 -47.84 -18.61
C GLN A 56 15.48 -47.14 -17.60
N ARG A 57 15.78 -47.85 -16.50
CA ARG A 57 16.84 -47.50 -15.55
C ARG A 57 18.21 -47.86 -16.15
N PRO A 58 19.25 -47.05 -15.87
CA PRO A 58 20.58 -47.62 -15.68
C PRO A 58 21.25 -47.24 -14.35
N ARG A 59 21.70 -48.31 -13.70
CA ARG A 59 22.79 -48.54 -12.73
C ARG A 59 23.67 -47.36 -12.25
N LYS A 60 23.82 -47.35 -10.91
CA LYS A 60 24.87 -46.75 -10.07
C LYS A 60 26.30 -46.93 -10.61
N ARG A 61 27.09 -45.86 -10.55
CA ARG A 61 28.54 -45.86 -10.29
C ARG A 61 28.91 -44.79 -9.25
N PRO A 62 30.00 -44.98 -8.50
CA PRO A 62 30.23 -44.29 -7.23
C PRO A 62 31.18 -43.09 -7.34
N GLY A 63 31.01 -42.13 -6.43
CA GLY A 63 32.08 -41.32 -5.86
C GLY A 63 32.51 -40.08 -6.64
N ARG A 64 31.93 -38.94 -6.27
CA ARG A 64 32.67 -37.68 -6.07
C ARG A 64 31.85 -36.82 -5.12
N ASP A 65 32.42 -36.56 -3.94
CA ASP A 65 31.96 -35.53 -3.03
C ASP A 65 32.20 -34.19 -3.74
N GLU A 66 31.16 -33.68 -4.38
CA GLU A 66 31.07 -32.27 -4.75
C GLU A 66 30.16 -31.65 -3.71
N ASP A 67 30.79 -30.79 -2.91
CA ASP A 67 30.18 -29.88 -1.94
C ASP A 67 29.25 -28.94 -2.72
N GLU A 68 28.07 -29.45 -3.12
CA GLU A 68 26.94 -28.63 -3.51
C GLU A 68 26.52 -27.88 -2.25
N GLY A 69 27.10 -26.69 -2.07
CA GLY A 69 26.52 -25.71 -1.18
C GLY A 69 25.09 -25.51 -1.63
N ASP A 70 24.15 -26.10 -0.89
CA ASP A 70 22.74 -25.78 -0.95
C ASP A 70 22.65 -24.26 -0.79
N ALA A 71 22.63 -23.54 -1.92
CA ALA A 71 22.22 -22.15 -1.93
C ALA A 71 20.84 -22.15 -1.29
N GLU A 72 20.73 -21.59 -0.08
CA GLU A 72 19.48 -21.52 0.66
C GLU A 72 18.43 -20.93 -0.29
N LEU A 73 17.56 -21.79 -0.83
CA LEU A 73 16.49 -21.36 -1.70
C LEU A 73 15.68 -20.33 -0.91
N THR A 74 15.60 -19.11 -1.45
CA THR A 74 14.94 -17.99 -0.78
C THR A 74 13.54 -18.41 -0.35
N GLN A 75 13.29 -18.32 0.96
CA GLN A 75 12.06 -18.77 1.59
C GLN A 75 10.89 -17.94 1.03
N LEU A 76 9.81 -18.63 0.66
CA LEU A 76 8.55 -18.02 0.25
C LEU A 76 8.02 -17.04 1.32
N SER A 77 7.51 -15.88 0.90
CA SER A 77 6.94 -14.91 1.84
C SER A 77 5.59 -15.34 2.40
N GLN A 78 5.35 -14.99 3.66
CA GLN A 78 4.00 -14.98 4.21
C GLN A 78 3.27 -13.72 3.74
N ALA A 79 1.94 -13.80 3.61
CA ALA A 79 1.15 -12.60 3.33
C ALA A 79 1.29 -11.62 4.49
N GLN A 80 1.63 -10.38 4.13
CA GLN A 80 1.86 -9.28 5.04
C GLN A 80 1.05 -8.08 4.56
N HIS A 81 -0.14 -7.94 5.11
CA HIS A 81 -1.04 -6.82 4.80
C HIS A 81 -0.78 -5.58 5.65
N VAL A 82 0.09 -5.70 6.66
CA VAL A 82 0.51 -4.63 7.56
C VAL A 82 1.99 -4.79 7.84
N ILE A 83 2.76 -3.74 7.58
CA ILE A 83 4.19 -3.62 7.81
C ILE A 83 4.40 -2.46 8.79
N THR A 84 5.20 -2.66 9.83
CA THR A 84 5.58 -1.60 10.76
C THR A 84 7.09 -1.43 10.76
N VAL A 85 7.56 -0.20 10.55
CA VAL A 85 8.97 0.17 10.54
C VAL A 85 9.20 1.14 11.70
N PRO A 86 9.85 0.70 12.79
CA PRO A 86 10.22 1.61 13.88
C PRO A 86 11.35 2.54 13.44
N ASP A 87 11.52 3.65 14.16
CA ASP A 87 12.62 4.60 13.97
C ASP A 87 12.79 5.06 12.51
N PHE A 88 11.67 5.27 11.81
CA PHE A 88 11.62 5.40 10.36
C PHE A 88 12.41 6.59 9.81
N SER A 89 12.18 7.80 10.35
CA SER A 89 12.72 9.04 9.77
C SER A 89 13.59 9.80 10.78
N PRO A 90 14.76 10.33 10.37
CA PRO A 90 15.62 11.11 11.25
C PRO A 90 15.02 12.48 11.61
N VAL A 91 14.05 12.98 10.85
CA VAL A 91 13.43 14.31 11.09
C VAL A 91 12.17 14.27 11.95
N SER A 92 11.69 13.08 12.34
CA SER A 92 10.44 12.94 13.11
C SER A 92 10.42 13.75 14.40
N GLN A 93 11.56 13.87 15.10
CA GLN A 93 11.65 14.71 16.29
C GLN A 93 11.48 16.20 15.95
N GLN A 94 12.15 16.69 14.90
CA GLN A 94 12.05 18.09 14.50
C GLN A 94 10.63 18.44 14.01
N LEU A 95 9.98 17.54 13.26
CA LEU A 95 8.58 17.69 12.87
C LEU A 95 7.67 17.77 14.09
N ARG A 96 7.91 16.92 15.09
CA ARG A 96 7.17 16.93 16.34
C ARG A 96 7.38 18.25 17.11
N ASP A 97 8.62 18.72 17.22
CA ASP A 97 8.95 19.97 17.91
C ASP A 97 8.25 21.17 17.27
N VAL A 98 8.19 21.22 15.93
CA VAL A 98 7.44 22.27 15.21
C VAL A 98 5.95 22.24 15.57
N PHE A 99 5.37 21.05 15.72
CA PHE A 99 3.98 20.94 16.14
C PHE A 99 3.77 21.45 17.57
N ASP A 100 4.62 21.02 18.50
CA ASP A 100 4.51 21.39 19.91
C ASP A 100 4.75 22.89 20.14
N GLU A 101 5.79 23.48 19.55
CA GLU A 101 6.08 24.92 19.62
C GLU A 101 4.86 25.74 19.19
N ARG A 102 4.23 25.35 18.08
CA ARG A 102 3.08 26.05 17.53
C ARG A 102 1.83 25.92 18.38
N PHE A 103 1.68 24.88 19.19
CA PHE A 103 0.56 24.72 20.12
C PHE A 103 0.90 25.10 21.57
N GLN A 104 2.14 25.50 21.86
CA GLN A 104 2.65 25.73 23.22
C GLN A 104 1.87 26.79 24.01
N ASP A 105 1.65 27.98 23.44
CA ASP A 105 0.89 29.06 24.10
C ASP A 105 -0.47 29.31 23.41
N PRO A 106 -1.60 28.84 23.95
CA PRO A 106 -2.91 29.01 23.32
C PRO A 106 -3.33 30.49 23.15
N ARG A 107 -2.68 31.44 23.83
CA ARG A 107 -3.00 32.88 23.75
C ARG A 107 -2.21 33.63 22.67
N HIS A 108 -1.15 33.03 22.15
CA HIS A 108 -0.36 33.62 21.06
C HIS A 108 -0.85 33.09 19.71
N THR A 109 -1.25 33.98 18.79
CA THR A 109 -1.79 33.57 17.49
C THR A 109 -0.69 33.56 16.43
N THR A 110 -0.64 32.47 15.65
CA THR A 110 0.21 32.34 14.47
C THR A 110 -0.65 31.89 13.29
N GLN A 111 -0.25 32.23 12.07
CA GLN A 111 -1.02 31.87 10.86
C GLN A 111 -1.21 30.35 10.74
N GLN A 112 -0.22 29.58 11.19
CA GLN A 112 -0.21 28.11 11.09
C GLN A 112 -1.27 27.43 11.95
N ARG A 113 -1.77 28.08 13.01
CA ARG A 113 -2.90 27.54 13.81
C ARG A 113 -4.21 27.52 13.05
N PHE A 114 -4.34 28.36 12.02
CA PHE A 114 -5.56 28.46 11.22
C PHE A 114 -5.51 27.59 9.96
N LEU A 115 -4.44 26.79 9.78
CA LEU A 115 -4.33 25.82 8.67
C LEU A 115 -5.07 24.51 8.95
N TRP A 116 -5.57 24.33 10.18
CA TRP A 116 -6.23 23.11 10.60
C TRP A 116 -7.72 23.16 10.33
N ASP A 117 -8.17 22.19 9.54
CA ASP A 117 -9.55 22.03 9.16
C ASP A 117 -10.19 20.95 10.04
N TYR A 118 -11.16 21.34 10.86
CA TYR A 118 -11.91 20.44 11.73
C TYR A 118 -13.14 19.93 11.02
N TRP A 119 -13.26 18.60 10.93
CA TRP A 119 -14.43 17.95 10.35
C TRP A 119 -15.09 17.02 11.34
N TYR A 120 -16.42 17.06 11.32
CA TYR A 120 -17.29 16.02 11.84
C TYR A 120 -18.17 15.55 10.70
N VAL A 121 -18.00 14.30 10.29
CA VAL A 121 -18.87 13.61 9.35
C VAL A 121 -19.42 12.40 10.06
N LYS A 122 -20.74 12.43 10.29
CA LYS A 122 -21.44 11.38 11.02
C LYS A 122 -21.21 10.02 10.35
N ASP A 123 -20.93 9.00 11.17
CA ASP A 123 -20.68 7.61 10.75
C ASP A 123 -19.46 7.45 9.82
N GLN A 124 -18.53 8.41 9.83
CA GLN A 124 -17.29 8.37 9.05
C GLN A 124 -16.09 8.81 9.87
N TYR A 125 -16.02 10.07 10.30
CA TYR A 125 -14.85 10.56 11.00
C TYR A 125 -15.07 11.86 11.78
N THR A 126 -14.24 12.05 12.79
CA THR A 126 -14.05 13.31 13.52
C THR A 126 -12.56 13.55 13.69
N LEU A 127 -12.00 14.58 13.06
CA LEU A 127 -10.55 14.85 13.11
C LEU A 127 -10.21 16.28 12.70
N HIS A 128 -8.99 16.69 13.05
CA HIS A 128 -8.34 17.88 12.50
C HIS A 128 -7.35 17.45 11.41
N ARG A 129 -7.39 18.08 10.24
CA ARG A 129 -6.44 17.80 9.15
C ARG A 129 -5.85 19.05 8.52
N THR A 130 -4.66 18.89 7.96
CA THR A 130 -4.00 19.88 7.11
C THR A 130 -3.02 19.17 6.16
N GLN A 131 -2.47 19.88 5.17
CA GLN A 131 -1.37 19.35 4.34
C GLN A 131 -0.03 19.60 5.03
N ALA A 132 0.84 18.58 5.04
CA ALA A 132 2.14 18.67 5.69
C ALA A 132 3.03 19.76 5.07
N SER A 133 2.98 19.92 3.74
CA SER A 133 3.72 20.95 2.99
C SER A 133 3.35 22.37 3.37
N ALA A 134 2.08 22.62 3.69
CA ALA A 134 1.61 23.94 4.13
C ALA A 134 1.96 24.20 5.60
N TYR A 135 2.14 23.15 6.39
CA TYR A 135 2.41 23.25 7.82
C TYR A 135 3.93 23.31 8.09
N PHE A 136 4.71 22.33 7.69
CA PHE A 136 6.12 22.24 8.09
C PHE A 136 7.03 23.20 7.30
N PRO A 137 8.19 23.59 7.88
CA PRO A 137 9.26 24.22 7.12
C PRO A 137 9.61 23.36 5.89
N GLU A 138 9.83 24.01 4.75
CA GLU A 138 10.09 23.36 3.46
C GLU A 138 11.18 22.30 3.55
N GLN A 139 12.32 22.62 4.15
CA GLN A 139 13.43 21.70 4.33
C GLN A 139 13.06 20.43 5.11
N LEU A 140 12.24 20.52 6.16
CA LEU A 140 11.81 19.34 6.93
C LEU A 140 10.79 18.51 6.16
N HIS A 141 9.93 19.17 5.37
CA HIS A 141 8.97 18.50 4.52
C HIS A 141 9.66 17.75 3.37
N GLU A 142 10.66 18.35 2.72
CA GLU A 142 11.46 17.69 1.68
C GLU A 142 12.16 16.45 2.23
N GLN A 143 12.86 16.55 3.38
CA GLN A 143 13.53 15.40 3.99
C GLN A 143 12.57 14.27 4.38
N LEU A 144 11.35 14.61 4.80
CA LEU A 144 10.30 13.63 5.05
C LEU A 144 9.86 12.94 3.74
N VAL A 145 9.63 13.71 2.69
CA VAL A 145 9.20 13.20 1.38
C VAL A 145 10.27 12.31 0.78
N ASP A 146 11.54 12.72 0.83
CA ASP A 146 12.68 11.93 0.35
C ASP A 146 12.77 10.59 1.08
N ALA A 147 12.63 10.58 2.42
CA ALA A 147 12.65 9.35 3.20
C ALA A 147 11.48 8.40 2.85
N LEU A 148 10.29 8.96 2.60
CA LEU A 148 9.14 8.18 2.13
C LEU A 148 9.39 7.62 0.73
N LEU A 149 9.82 8.45 -0.22
CA LEU A 149 10.11 8.01 -1.59
C LEU A 149 11.19 6.94 -1.64
N GLU A 150 12.30 7.12 -0.92
CA GLU A 150 13.37 6.12 -0.84
C GLU A 150 12.84 4.78 -0.31
N TYR A 151 12.01 4.81 0.74
CA TYR A 151 11.36 3.60 1.25
C TYR A 151 10.40 2.99 0.22
N GLY A 152 9.58 3.82 -0.42
CA GLY A 152 8.63 3.41 -1.45
C GLY A 152 9.32 2.71 -2.62
N GLU A 153 10.41 3.27 -3.13
CA GLU A 153 11.19 2.72 -4.23
C GLU A 153 11.88 1.42 -3.83
N LYS A 154 12.63 1.42 -2.71
CA LYS A 154 13.46 0.29 -2.32
C LYS A 154 12.68 -0.89 -1.75
N GLN A 155 11.59 -0.63 -1.03
CA GLN A 155 10.84 -1.66 -0.28
C GLN A 155 9.51 -2.04 -0.94
N LEU A 156 8.85 -1.10 -1.63
CA LEU A 156 7.50 -1.30 -2.15
C LEU A 156 7.43 -1.28 -3.69
N GLY A 157 8.46 -0.78 -4.37
CA GLY A 157 8.45 -0.56 -5.82
C GLY A 157 7.53 0.58 -6.25
N CYS A 158 7.25 1.56 -5.39
CA CYS A 158 6.40 2.71 -5.72
C CYS A 158 7.27 3.95 -5.95
N ARG A 159 7.16 4.58 -7.12
CA ARG A 159 8.01 5.73 -7.51
C ARG A 159 7.43 7.09 -7.14
N ALA A 160 6.22 7.13 -6.60
CA ALA A 160 5.58 8.37 -6.18
C ALA A 160 4.79 8.17 -4.88
N ILE A 161 4.50 9.28 -4.22
CA ILE A 161 3.56 9.33 -3.09
C ILE A 161 2.49 10.39 -3.36
N SER A 162 1.30 10.17 -2.80
CA SER A 162 0.28 11.22 -2.71
C SER A 162 0.79 12.41 -1.86
N PRO A 163 0.16 13.60 -1.95
CA PRO A 163 0.42 14.67 -0.99
C PRO A 163 0.30 14.16 0.47
N VAL A 164 1.29 14.51 1.30
CA VAL A 164 1.31 14.07 2.69
C VAL A 164 0.29 14.88 3.50
N TRP A 165 -0.72 14.19 4.02
CA TRP A 165 -1.68 14.76 4.94
C TRP A 165 -1.20 14.61 6.37
N MET A 166 -1.57 15.56 7.21
CA MET A 166 -1.33 15.49 8.64
C MET A 166 -2.66 15.54 9.37
N SER A 167 -2.80 14.74 10.43
CA SER A 167 -3.99 14.74 11.25
C SER A 167 -3.66 14.58 12.71
N TYR A 168 -4.34 15.34 13.56
CA TYR A 168 -4.31 15.12 15.01
C TYR A 168 -5.70 14.80 15.56
N TYR A 169 -5.69 14.01 16.64
CA TYR A 169 -6.87 13.46 17.29
C TYR A 169 -6.80 13.78 18.78
N VAL A 170 -7.86 14.41 19.25
CA VAL A 170 -8.13 14.70 20.66
C VAL A 170 -9.40 13.97 21.08
N ASP A 171 -9.86 14.18 22.31
CA ASP A 171 -11.07 13.61 22.89
C ASP A 171 -12.27 13.71 21.93
N GLY A 172 -12.84 12.56 21.56
CA GLY A 172 -13.96 12.45 20.63
C GLY A 172 -13.56 12.33 19.14
N CYS A 173 -12.29 12.51 18.79
CA CYS A 173 -11.81 12.26 17.43
C CYS A 173 -11.64 10.77 17.15
N GLY A 174 -11.85 10.35 15.91
CA GLY A 174 -11.72 8.97 15.45
C GLY A 174 -12.07 8.85 13.95
N GLN A 175 -11.92 7.65 13.41
CA GLN A 175 -12.39 7.30 12.06
C GLN A 175 -13.04 5.92 12.08
N ASP A 176 -14.25 5.84 11.56
CA ASP A 176 -14.95 4.57 11.33
C ASP A 176 -14.32 3.82 10.15
N LEU A 177 -14.67 2.54 9.99
CA LEU A 177 -14.10 1.68 8.97
C LEU A 177 -14.46 2.15 7.55
N HIS A 178 -13.45 2.31 6.71
CA HIS A 178 -13.55 2.69 5.30
C HIS A 178 -12.46 2.01 4.45
N CYS A 179 -12.55 2.12 3.13
CA CYS A 179 -11.55 1.62 2.19
C CYS A 179 -11.16 2.74 1.22
N ASP A 180 -9.86 2.91 1.05
CA ASP A 180 -9.27 3.97 0.22
C ASP A 180 -8.43 3.36 -0.92
N SER A 181 -8.88 2.22 -1.46
CA SER A 181 -8.15 1.36 -2.39
C SER A 181 -7.85 2.00 -3.76
N PHE A 182 -8.52 3.09 -4.11
CA PHE A 182 -8.36 3.76 -5.40
C PHE A 182 -7.15 4.71 -5.45
N HIS A 183 -6.47 4.94 -4.33
CA HIS A 183 -5.36 5.88 -4.26
C HIS A 183 -4.00 5.27 -4.59
N GLY A 184 -3.78 3.98 -4.34
CA GLY A 184 -2.51 3.31 -4.59
C GLY A 184 -2.46 1.91 -3.96
N PRO A 185 -1.40 1.12 -4.25
CA PRO A 185 -1.25 -0.24 -3.73
C PRO A 185 -1.00 -0.30 -2.22
N PHE A 186 -0.45 0.75 -1.62
CA PHE A 186 -0.15 0.81 -0.19
C PHE A 186 -0.54 2.15 0.43
N ALA A 187 -1.31 2.12 1.51
CA ALA A 187 -1.51 3.27 2.38
C ALA A 187 -0.43 3.31 3.47
N TYR A 188 -0.12 4.49 3.98
CA TYR A 188 0.81 4.64 5.09
C TYR A 188 0.34 5.62 6.16
N VAL A 189 0.81 5.38 7.38
CA VAL A 189 0.68 6.26 8.54
C VAL A 189 2.03 6.34 9.24
N LEU A 190 2.67 7.50 9.23
CA LEU A 190 3.84 7.82 10.06
C LEU A 190 3.38 8.53 11.33
N SER A 191 3.72 8.00 12.50
CA SER A 191 3.29 8.59 13.77
C SER A 191 4.33 9.52 14.39
N LEU A 192 3.87 10.69 14.81
CA LEU A 192 4.60 11.64 15.68
C LEU A 192 4.01 11.66 17.10
N THR A 193 3.29 10.61 17.48
CA THR A 193 2.63 10.50 18.79
C THR A 193 3.62 9.98 19.83
N PRO A 194 3.76 10.62 21.01
CA PRO A 194 4.65 10.17 22.07
C PRO A 194 3.92 9.06 22.86
N TRP A 195 3.83 7.88 22.25
CA TRP A 195 2.88 6.82 22.63
C TRP A 195 3.07 6.30 24.06
N GLU A 196 4.31 6.06 24.49
CA GLU A 196 4.61 5.51 25.83
C GLU A 196 4.20 6.46 26.97
N GLY A 197 4.22 7.77 26.73
CA GLY A 197 3.88 8.81 27.72
C GLY A 197 2.48 9.41 27.55
N ARG A 198 1.63 8.82 26.71
CA ARG A 198 0.33 9.39 26.36
C ARG A 198 -0.62 9.46 27.56
N VAL A 199 -1.48 10.47 27.57
CA VAL A 199 -2.52 10.67 28.60
C VAL A 199 -3.92 10.33 28.10
N PHE A 200 -4.03 9.65 26.95
CA PHE A 200 -5.28 9.28 26.32
C PHE A 200 -5.34 7.78 26.04
N THR A 201 -6.55 7.30 25.77
CA THR A 201 -6.81 5.92 25.32
C THR A 201 -7.38 5.93 23.90
N GLY A 202 -7.30 4.79 23.21
CA GLY A 202 -7.67 4.71 21.80
C GLY A 202 -6.58 5.25 20.88
N GLY A 203 -6.96 5.61 19.65
CA GLY A 203 -6.05 6.12 18.63
C GLY A 203 -5.24 5.05 17.88
N GLU A 204 -5.42 3.77 18.18
CA GLU A 204 -4.85 2.70 17.36
C GLU A 204 -5.47 2.72 15.96
N THR A 205 -4.65 2.51 14.92
CA THR A 205 -5.16 2.23 13.58
C THR A 205 -5.78 0.83 13.61
N MET A 206 -7.03 0.71 13.22
CA MET A 206 -7.74 -0.56 13.10
C MET A 206 -7.72 -1.01 11.65
N ILE A 207 -7.33 -2.25 11.38
CA ILE A 207 -7.35 -2.84 10.04
C ILE A 207 -8.08 -4.18 10.14
N LEU A 208 -9.15 -4.35 9.38
CA LEU A 208 -9.93 -5.59 9.37
C LEU A 208 -9.06 -6.76 8.88
N GLN A 209 -9.11 -7.88 9.59
CA GLN A 209 -8.31 -9.04 9.22
C GLN A 209 -8.78 -9.62 7.88
N PRO A 210 -7.87 -9.90 6.91
CA PRO A 210 -8.23 -10.37 5.57
C PRO A 210 -9.09 -11.63 5.56
N GLN A 211 -8.87 -12.53 6.53
CA GLN A 211 -9.56 -13.82 6.63
C GLN A 211 -11.08 -13.66 6.81
N LEU A 212 -11.52 -12.50 7.33
CA LEU A 212 -12.93 -12.20 7.55
C LEU A 212 -13.67 -11.84 6.26
N LEU A 213 -12.96 -11.38 5.22
CA LEU A 213 -13.57 -10.94 3.96
C LEU A 213 -13.92 -12.10 3.02
N GLY A 214 -13.11 -13.17 3.02
CA GLY A 214 -13.29 -14.30 2.08
C GLY A 214 -13.54 -15.67 2.72
N SER A 215 -13.05 -15.89 3.95
CA SER A 215 -13.01 -17.23 4.56
C SER A 215 -13.73 -17.34 5.91
N PHE A 216 -14.43 -16.28 6.34
CA PHE A 216 -15.07 -16.24 7.67
C PHE A 216 -15.91 -17.49 7.98
N TRP A 217 -16.85 -17.82 7.09
CA TRP A 217 -17.75 -18.95 7.30
C TRP A 217 -17.08 -20.32 7.17
N GLN A 218 -15.91 -20.39 6.54
CA GLN A 218 -15.14 -21.64 6.43
C GLN A 218 -14.44 -21.96 7.74
N SER A 219 -14.02 -20.94 8.49
CA SER A 219 -13.36 -21.08 9.79
C SER A 219 -14.28 -20.79 10.99
N PHE A 220 -15.55 -20.47 10.73
CA PHE A 220 -16.52 -20.13 11.77
C PHE A 220 -16.78 -21.30 12.73
N SER A 221 -16.73 -21.01 14.03
CA SER A 221 -17.02 -21.99 15.09
C SER A 221 -18.04 -21.42 16.07
N HIS A 222 -19.20 -22.08 16.18
CA HIS A 222 -20.27 -21.71 17.11
C HIS A 222 -19.84 -21.74 18.58
N ASN A 223 -18.73 -22.42 18.90
CA ASN A 223 -18.20 -22.56 20.25
C ASN A 223 -17.13 -21.51 20.61
N LYS A 224 -16.75 -20.63 19.67
CA LYS A 224 -15.76 -19.57 19.89
C LYS A 224 -16.43 -18.20 19.73
N GLY A 225 -16.47 -17.41 20.80
CA GLY A 225 -16.83 -16.00 20.72
C GLY A 225 -15.76 -15.21 19.94
N LEU A 226 -16.18 -14.13 19.28
CA LEU A 226 -15.28 -13.23 18.58
C LEU A 226 -15.33 -11.87 19.25
N GLU A 227 -14.15 -11.37 19.63
CA GLU A 227 -13.97 -10.04 20.19
C GLU A 227 -13.26 -9.14 19.18
N LEU A 228 -13.18 -7.83 19.46
CA LEU A 228 -12.59 -6.86 18.52
C LEU A 228 -11.20 -7.28 18.01
N HIS A 229 -10.33 -7.82 18.87
CA HIS A 229 -8.98 -8.25 18.50
C HIS A 229 -8.94 -9.51 17.63
N ASP A 230 -9.99 -10.33 17.62
CA ASP A 230 -10.16 -11.41 16.64
C ASP A 230 -10.59 -10.85 15.27
N LEU A 231 -11.13 -9.64 15.23
CA LEU A 231 -11.70 -9.03 14.03
C LEU A 231 -10.75 -8.07 13.32
N VAL A 232 -9.96 -7.32 14.09
CA VAL A 232 -9.05 -6.30 13.55
C VAL A 232 -7.64 -6.48 14.07
N THR A 233 -6.67 -6.17 13.24
CA THR A 233 -5.31 -5.84 13.66
C THR A 233 -5.33 -4.42 14.19
N LEU A 234 -4.90 -4.24 15.45
CA LEU A 234 -4.70 -2.92 16.06
C LEU A 234 -3.23 -2.56 15.97
N VAL A 235 -2.92 -1.43 15.33
CA VAL A 235 -1.58 -0.90 15.23
C VAL A 235 -1.45 0.33 16.11
N GLU A 236 -0.58 0.23 17.11
CA GLU A 236 -0.24 1.36 17.97
C GLU A 236 0.54 2.41 17.16
N PRO A 237 0.17 3.71 17.20
CA PRO A 237 0.87 4.77 16.52
C PRO A 237 2.11 5.19 17.34
N ARG A 238 3.09 4.29 17.50
CA ARG A 238 4.32 4.56 18.26
C ARG A 238 5.14 5.68 17.60
N PHE A 239 5.84 6.46 18.41
CA PHE A 239 6.62 7.58 17.89
C PHE A 239 7.63 7.12 16.84
N ASN A 240 7.73 7.85 15.74
CA ASN A 240 8.61 7.54 14.61
C ASN A 240 8.38 6.16 13.97
N GLN A 241 7.20 5.57 14.14
CA GLN A 241 6.83 4.34 13.45
C GLN A 241 6.08 4.65 12.16
N LEU A 242 6.59 4.15 11.04
CA LEU A 242 5.84 4.05 9.79
C LEU A 242 5.01 2.77 9.81
N THR A 243 3.72 2.88 9.56
CA THR A 243 2.83 1.75 9.31
C THR A 243 2.43 1.80 7.85
N VAL A 244 2.71 0.73 7.10
CA VAL A 244 2.30 0.57 5.71
C VAL A 244 1.32 -0.58 5.65
N PHE A 245 0.22 -0.43 4.92
CA PHE A 245 -0.80 -1.47 4.86
C PHE A 245 -1.56 -1.48 3.54
N ASP A 246 -2.23 -2.59 3.29
CA ASP A 246 -3.09 -2.83 2.15
C ASP A 246 -4.39 -2.01 2.24
N PRO A 247 -4.59 -0.97 1.40
CA PRO A 247 -5.73 -0.05 1.52
C PRO A 247 -7.05 -0.67 1.07
N ARG A 248 -7.03 -1.90 0.52
CA ARG A 248 -8.23 -2.67 0.18
C ARG A 248 -8.93 -3.19 1.43
N LEU A 249 -8.20 -3.39 2.51
CA LEU A 249 -8.77 -3.84 3.78
C LEU A 249 -9.51 -2.68 4.47
N PRO A 250 -10.75 -2.89 4.94
CA PRO A 250 -11.45 -1.88 5.73
C PRO A 250 -10.62 -1.47 6.95
N HIS A 251 -10.40 -0.17 7.12
CA HIS A 251 -9.55 0.37 8.18
C HIS A 251 -10.11 1.67 8.76
N GLY A 252 -9.64 2.04 9.95
CA GLY A 252 -10.09 3.23 10.68
C GLY A 252 -9.16 3.57 11.85
N VAL A 253 -9.62 4.44 12.74
CA VAL A 253 -8.86 4.89 13.92
C VAL A 253 -9.75 4.80 15.14
N ARG A 254 -9.33 4.07 16.18
CA ARG A 254 -10.08 3.97 17.43
C ARG A 254 -10.32 5.36 18.02
N PRO A 255 -11.54 5.66 18.51
CA PRO A 255 -11.82 6.94 19.14
C PRO A 255 -10.82 7.29 20.22
N VAL A 256 -10.26 8.48 20.15
CA VAL A 256 -9.35 9.03 21.17
C VAL A 256 -10.19 9.59 22.32
N ALA A 257 -9.84 9.22 23.55
CA ALA A 257 -10.50 9.70 24.76
C ALA A 257 -9.48 10.08 25.84
N GLY A 258 -9.68 11.24 26.50
CA GLY A 258 -8.93 11.64 27.69
C GLY A 258 -8.13 12.95 27.58
N THR A 259 -7.89 13.50 26.39
CA THR A 259 -7.18 14.78 26.24
C THR A 259 -7.83 15.69 25.21
N ARG A 260 -8.00 16.97 25.53
CA ARG A 260 -8.38 18.03 24.56
C ARG A 260 -7.20 18.90 24.14
N ASP A 261 -6.03 18.65 24.70
CA ASP A 261 -4.79 19.35 24.39
C ASP A 261 -4.16 18.73 23.12
N PRO A 262 -4.03 19.48 22.01
CA PRO A 262 -3.46 18.96 20.77
C PRO A 262 -2.03 18.42 20.95
N GLN A 263 -1.21 19.03 21.82
CA GLN A 263 0.16 18.56 22.07
C GLN A 263 0.18 17.17 22.70
N LYS A 264 -0.90 16.80 23.41
CA LYS A 264 -1.02 15.50 24.08
C LYS A 264 -1.82 14.49 23.27
N GLY A 265 -2.40 14.90 22.15
CA GLY A 265 -3.21 14.04 21.28
C GLY A 265 -2.38 13.08 20.43
N ARG A 266 -3.07 12.23 19.67
CA ARG A 266 -2.43 11.45 18.60
C ARG A 266 -2.15 12.38 17.42
N LEU A 267 -0.93 12.37 16.92
CA LEU A 267 -0.49 13.12 15.74
C LEU A 267 0.14 12.16 14.74
N VAL A 268 -0.35 12.19 13.50
CA VAL A 268 0.17 11.34 12.42
C VAL A 268 0.25 12.09 11.10
N LEU A 269 1.16 11.64 10.25
CA LEU A 269 1.19 11.94 8.82
C LEU A 269 0.72 10.71 8.07
N HIS A 270 0.02 10.90 6.97
CA HIS A 270 -0.55 9.79 6.20
C HIS A 270 -0.71 10.14 4.72
N GLY A 271 -0.82 9.11 3.91
CA GLY A 271 -0.93 9.18 2.46
C GLY A 271 -0.85 7.79 1.84
N TRP A 272 -0.55 7.75 0.55
CA TRP A 272 -0.43 6.53 -0.23
C TRP A 272 0.89 6.52 -1.00
N PHE A 273 1.50 5.34 -1.07
CA PHE A 273 2.49 5.04 -2.10
C PHE A 273 1.75 4.73 -3.39
N THR A 274 2.24 5.30 -4.49
CA THR A 274 1.57 5.34 -5.79
C THR A 274 2.56 5.06 -6.91
N GLU A 275 2.05 4.86 -8.13
CA GLU A 275 2.86 4.58 -9.33
C GLU A 275 3.80 3.37 -9.13
N PRO A 276 3.24 2.16 -8.93
CA PRO A 276 4.05 0.95 -8.88
C PRO A 276 4.80 0.79 -10.20
N SER A 277 6.12 0.80 -10.15
CA SER A 277 7.01 0.68 -11.29
C SER A 277 8.35 0.08 -10.84
N PRO A 278 9.06 -0.65 -11.71
CA PRO A 278 10.42 -1.09 -11.41
C PRO A 278 11.31 0.09 -11.00
N PHE A 279 12.16 -0.14 -10.01
CA PHE A 279 13.21 0.76 -9.54
C PHE A 279 14.56 0.06 -9.66
N PHE A 280 15.56 0.78 -10.17
CA PHE A 280 16.89 0.24 -10.49
C PHE A 280 17.95 1.00 -9.70
N ASP A 281 18.74 0.29 -8.93
CA ASP A 281 19.87 0.82 -8.16
C ASP A 281 21.15 0.08 -8.55
N GLY A 282 21.98 0.72 -9.37
CA GLY A 282 23.20 0.14 -9.89
C GLY A 282 23.59 0.62 -11.29
N PRO A 283 24.62 0.02 -11.90
CA PRO A 283 25.17 0.44 -13.19
C PRO A 283 24.35 -0.02 -14.41
N LEU A 284 23.39 -0.93 -14.26
CA LEU A 284 22.53 -1.32 -15.37
C LEU A 284 21.52 -0.20 -15.67
N LEU A 285 21.50 0.25 -16.93
CA LEU A 285 20.61 1.33 -17.36
C LEU A 285 19.16 0.85 -17.42
N GLU A 286 18.24 1.68 -16.93
CA GLU A 286 16.79 1.38 -16.88
C GLU A 286 16.23 0.90 -18.23
N GLU A 287 16.55 1.60 -19.33
CA GLU A 287 16.05 1.24 -20.66
C GLU A 287 16.49 -0.17 -21.12
N GLU A 288 17.73 -0.56 -20.83
CA GLU A 288 18.27 -1.87 -21.18
C GLU A 288 17.72 -2.94 -20.25
N ALA A 289 17.68 -2.67 -18.94
CA ALA A 289 17.11 -3.57 -17.95
C ALA A 289 15.65 -3.92 -18.27
N LEU A 290 14.85 -2.93 -18.66
CA LEU A 290 13.44 -3.13 -19.00
C LEU A 290 13.23 -4.05 -20.21
N GLN A 291 14.12 -4.02 -21.21
CA GLN A 291 14.01 -4.92 -22.37
C GLN A 291 14.12 -6.39 -21.95
N HIS A 292 15.14 -6.69 -21.15
CA HIS A 292 15.41 -8.04 -20.64
C HIS A 292 14.35 -8.48 -19.63
N LEU A 293 13.96 -7.58 -18.73
CA LEU A 293 12.92 -7.83 -17.75
C LEU A 293 11.59 -8.16 -18.42
N ASN A 294 11.18 -7.41 -19.46
CA ASN A 294 9.93 -7.66 -20.17
C ASN A 294 9.84 -9.06 -20.76
N ILE A 295 10.94 -9.63 -21.26
CA ILE A 295 10.97 -11.01 -21.78
C ILE A 295 10.65 -12.01 -20.66
N ALA A 296 11.25 -11.84 -19.48
CA ALA A 296 10.96 -12.69 -18.33
C ALA A 296 9.51 -12.51 -17.83
N LEU A 297 9.02 -11.27 -17.83
CA LEU A 297 7.65 -10.95 -17.43
C LEU A 297 6.60 -11.57 -18.37
N GLU A 298 6.83 -11.56 -19.68
CA GLU A 298 5.93 -12.19 -20.66
C GLU A 298 5.74 -13.68 -20.38
N LEU A 299 6.84 -14.42 -20.22
CA LEU A 299 6.82 -15.85 -19.88
C LEU A 299 6.18 -16.14 -18.52
N MET A 300 6.45 -15.28 -17.55
CA MET A 300 5.86 -15.37 -16.22
C MET A 300 4.34 -15.18 -16.28
N PHE A 301 3.84 -14.16 -16.98
CA PHE A 301 2.41 -13.89 -17.09
C PHE A 301 1.66 -15.02 -17.81
N GLU A 302 2.26 -15.67 -18.81
CA GLU A 302 1.68 -16.87 -19.44
C GLU A 302 1.49 -18.01 -18.44
N GLN A 303 2.47 -18.24 -17.56
CA GLN A 303 2.38 -19.27 -16.52
C GLN A 303 1.38 -18.91 -15.42
N LEU A 304 1.33 -17.64 -15.01
CA LEU A 304 0.40 -17.15 -14.00
C LEU A 304 -1.07 -17.29 -14.45
N GLN A 305 -1.36 -17.18 -15.74
CA GLN A 305 -2.71 -17.41 -16.29
C GLN A 305 -3.24 -18.83 -16.06
N ALA A 306 -2.36 -19.81 -15.84
CA ALA A 306 -2.75 -21.19 -15.55
C ALA A 306 -3.08 -21.43 -14.06
N LEU A 307 -2.82 -20.44 -13.20
CA LEU A 307 -3.05 -20.53 -11.76
C LEU A 307 -4.42 -19.95 -11.35
N PRO A 308 -4.94 -20.35 -10.18
CA PRO A 308 -6.09 -19.68 -9.59
C PRO A 308 -5.84 -18.17 -9.42
N GLN A 309 -6.87 -17.36 -9.68
CA GLN A 309 -6.79 -15.91 -9.55
C GLN A 309 -6.48 -15.45 -8.13
N VAL A 310 -5.57 -14.49 -8.04
CA VAL A 310 -5.22 -13.73 -6.84
C VAL A 310 -5.42 -12.25 -7.13
N THR A 311 -5.57 -11.45 -6.08
CA THR A 311 -5.58 -9.99 -6.16
C THR A 311 -4.62 -9.41 -5.12
N GLY A 312 -3.97 -8.30 -5.45
CA GLY A 312 -3.10 -7.55 -4.55
C GLY A 312 -1.77 -7.19 -5.17
N THR A 313 -0.85 -6.76 -4.34
CA THR A 313 0.49 -6.36 -4.75
C THR A 313 1.52 -7.28 -4.13
N ILE A 314 2.47 -7.72 -4.93
CA ILE A 314 3.69 -8.38 -4.47
C ILE A 314 4.89 -7.61 -5.01
N THR A 315 5.86 -7.33 -4.15
CA THR A 315 7.08 -6.61 -4.49
C THR A 315 8.27 -7.53 -4.24
N MET A 316 9.13 -7.64 -5.24
CA MET A 316 10.35 -8.45 -5.19
C MET A 316 11.57 -7.57 -5.40
N GLN A 317 12.70 -8.02 -4.87
CA GLN A 317 14.02 -7.47 -5.15
C GLN A 317 14.86 -8.52 -5.85
N LEU A 318 15.35 -8.18 -7.03
CA LEU A 318 16.28 -9.01 -7.79
C LEU A 318 17.69 -8.49 -7.57
N MET A 319 18.63 -9.40 -7.34
CA MET A 319 20.06 -9.10 -7.34
C MET A 319 20.64 -9.56 -8.68
N VAL A 320 21.13 -8.63 -9.49
CA VAL A 320 21.72 -8.90 -10.82
C VAL A 320 23.22 -8.77 -10.72
N SER A 321 23.94 -9.85 -11.02
CA SER A 321 25.40 -9.86 -11.05
C SER A 321 25.91 -8.99 -12.20
N GLY A 322 26.80 -8.04 -11.90
CA GLY A 322 27.47 -7.24 -12.93
C GLY A 322 28.38 -8.09 -13.81
N GLU A 323 29.07 -9.08 -13.23
CA GLU A 323 30.03 -9.93 -13.95
C GLU A 323 29.38 -10.86 -14.98
N THR A 324 28.16 -11.33 -14.71
CA THR A 324 27.51 -12.37 -15.53
C THR A 324 26.17 -11.95 -16.12
N GLY A 325 25.58 -10.86 -15.62
CA GLY A 325 24.22 -10.46 -15.98
C GLY A 325 23.12 -11.37 -15.42
N ALA A 326 23.47 -12.44 -14.71
CA ALA A 326 22.50 -13.39 -14.16
C ALA A 326 21.85 -12.83 -12.88
N VAL A 327 20.58 -13.18 -12.66
CA VAL A 327 19.91 -12.95 -11.38
C VAL A 327 20.41 -13.97 -10.36
N THR A 328 21.07 -13.49 -9.31
CA THR A 328 21.66 -14.33 -8.27
C THR A 328 20.73 -14.59 -7.09
N ASP A 329 19.76 -13.70 -6.86
CA ASP A 329 18.76 -13.85 -5.80
C ASP A 329 17.47 -13.08 -6.12
N VAL A 330 16.35 -13.57 -5.58
CA VAL A 330 15.03 -12.94 -5.64
C VAL A 330 14.44 -12.95 -4.23
N LYS A 331 14.34 -11.78 -3.61
CA LYS A 331 13.76 -11.58 -2.27
C LYS A 331 12.35 -11.02 -2.38
N PHE A 332 11.41 -11.55 -1.61
CA PHE A 332 10.08 -10.96 -1.46
C PHE A 332 10.11 -9.89 -0.37
N LEU A 333 9.76 -8.65 -0.73
CA LEU A 333 9.80 -7.48 0.17
C LEU A 333 8.43 -7.14 0.76
N ALA A 334 7.39 -7.19 -0.06
CA ALA A 334 6.01 -6.95 0.36
C ALA A 334 5.08 -7.92 -0.38
N ASP A 335 4.08 -8.45 0.31
CA ASP A 335 3.14 -9.42 -0.26
C ASP A 335 1.75 -9.26 0.36
N THR A 336 0.84 -8.67 -0.40
CA THR A 336 -0.56 -8.47 -0.01
C THR A 336 -1.51 -9.39 -0.77
N LEU A 337 -1.00 -10.44 -1.42
CA LEU A 337 -1.81 -11.30 -2.27
C LEU A 337 -2.89 -12.05 -1.48
N VAL A 338 -4.12 -11.99 -2.00
CA VAL A 338 -5.27 -12.73 -1.51
C VAL A 338 -5.83 -13.58 -2.64
N ALA A 339 -6.03 -14.87 -2.40
CA ALA A 339 -6.70 -15.74 -3.36
C ALA A 339 -8.21 -15.43 -3.44
N LEU A 340 -8.75 -15.36 -4.65
CA LEU A 340 -10.17 -15.09 -4.86
C LEU A 340 -11.02 -16.35 -4.63
N PRO A 341 -12.16 -16.29 -3.92
CA PRO A 341 -12.98 -17.47 -3.59
C PRO A 341 -13.44 -18.30 -4.80
N ALA A 342 -13.72 -17.66 -5.95
CA ALA A 342 -14.14 -18.35 -7.18
C ALA A 342 -13.00 -19.17 -7.82
N ALA A 343 -11.74 -18.82 -7.55
CA ALA A 343 -10.59 -19.43 -8.17
C ALA A 343 -10.40 -20.91 -7.78
N ALA A 344 -10.93 -21.33 -6.62
CA ALA A 344 -10.94 -22.73 -6.22
C ALA A 344 -11.98 -23.57 -6.98
N ALA A 345 -13.08 -22.97 -7.44
CA ALA A 345 -14.16 -23.68 -8.13
C ALA A 345 -13.88 -23.93 -9.62
N ASP A 346 -13.18 -23.01 -10.29
CA ASP A 346 -12.96 -23.03 -11.74
C ASP A 346 -11.98 -24.12 -12.21
N LEU A 347 -11.15 -24.66 -11.32
CA LEU A 347 -10.21 -25.75 -11.66
C LEU A 347 -10.80 -27.15 -11.51
N GLY A 348 -12.09 -27.28 -11.17
CA GLY A 348 -12.71 -28.58 -10.91
C GLY A 348 -12.10 -29.33 -9.71
N LEU A 349 -11.24 -28.67 -8.96
CA LEU A 349 -10.76 -29.08 -7.65
C LEU A 349 -11.91 -28.77 -6.68
N GLY A 350 -12.42 -29.76 -5.96
CA GLY A 350 -13.52 -29.54 -5.02
C GLY A 350 -13.24 -28.34 -4.11
N SER A 351 -14.28 -27.60 -3.73
CA SER A 351 -14.26 -26.28 -3.06
C SER A 351 -13.65 -26.26 -1.63
N GLY A 352 -12.61 -27.05 -1.37
CA GLY A 352 -11.99 -27.18 -0.06
C GLY A 352 -10.60 -27.81 -0.05
N MET A 353 -9.86 -27.80 -1.17
CA MET A 353 -8.52 -28.43 -1.23
C MET A 353 -7.32 -27.49 -1.36
N LEU A 354 -7.49 -26.22 -1.75
CA LEU A 354 -6.37 -25.27 -1.79
C LEU A 354 -6.69 -24.08 -0.89
N ASP A 355 -5.99 -23.98 0.24
CA ASP A 355 -6.04 -22.78 1.06
C ASP A 355 -5.36 -21.61 0.32
N SER A 356 -5.67 -20.38 0.74
CA SER A 356 -5.11 -19.15 0.15
C SER A 356 -3.57 -19.14 0.16
N GLY A 357 -2.96 -19.76 1.18
CA GLY A 357 -1.51 -19.89 1.28
C GLY A 357 -0.91 -20.75 0.17
N THR A 358 -1.58 -21.85 -0.20
CA THR A 358 -1.14 -22.75 -1.26
C THR A 358 -1.21 -22.08 -2.64
N ILE A 359 -2.30 -21.36 -2.91
CA ILE A 359 -2.47 -20.61 -4.17
C ILE A 359 -1.39 -19.52 -4.27
N ARG A 360 -1.20 -18.75 -3.20
CA ARG A 360 -0.16 -17.71 -3.13
C ARG A 360 1.24 -18.29 -3.31
N GLY A 361 1.54 -19.42 -2.67
CA GLY A 361 2.83 -20.10 -2.82
C GLY A 361 3.09 -20.55 -4.26
N ALA A 362 2.08 -21.04 -4.98
CA ALA A 362 2.21 -21.37 -6.40
C ALA A 362 2.52 -20.13 -7.26
N VAL A 363 1.85 -19.00 -6.99
CA VAL A 363 2.13 -17.72 -7.66
C VAL A 363 3.57 -17.27 -7.40
N GLN A 364 4.01 -17.30 -6.15
CA GLN A 364 5.38 -16.92 -5.78
C GLN A 364 6.44 -17.82 -6.43
N HIS A 365 6.19 -19.12 -6.54
CA HIS A 365 7.09 -20.03 -7.25
C HIS A 365 7.25 -19.65 -8.72
N VAL A 366 6.14 -19.42 -9.43
CA VAL A 366 6.18 -18.99 -10.84
C VAL A 366 6.94 -17.67 -10.99
N ILE A 367 6.68 -16.70 -10.11
CA ILE A 367 7.37 -15.40 -10.13
C ILE A 367 8.87 -15.62 -9.91
N ARG A 368 9.27 -16.27 -8.82
CA ARG A 368 10.68 -16.48 -8.46
C ARG A 368 11.43 -17.21 -9.56
N ASP A 369 10.89 -18.34 -10.03
CA ASP A 369 11.59 -19.18 -10.99
C ASP A 369 11.71 -18.48 -12.36
N SER A 370 10.72 -17.67 -12.75
CA SER A 370 10.80 -16.86 -13.98
C SER A 370 11.82 -15.72 -13.87
N LEU A 371 11.90 -15.06 -12.71
CA LEU A 371 12.85 -13.97 -12.49
C LEU A 371 14.29 -14.47 -12.31
N LEU A 372 14.50 -15.61 -11.65
CA LEU A 372 15.83 -16.24 -11.57
C LEU A 372 16.36 -16.69 -12.95
N ALA A 373 15.46 -17.01 -13.88
CA ALA A 373 15.82 -17.34 -15.25
C ALA A 373 16.06 -16.11 -16.14
N ALA A 374 15.86 -14.89 -15.63
CA ALA A 374 16.13 -13.68 -16.39
C ALA A 374 17.64 -13.45 -16.53
N GLU A 375 18.04 -13.01 -17.72
CA GLU A 375 19.43 -12.67 -18.04
C GLU A 375 19.49 -11.21 -18.49
N PHE A 376 20.42 -10.45 -17.91
CA PHE A 376 20.66 -9.04 -18.20
C PHE A 376 22.04 -8.84 -18.84
N PRO A 377 22.32 -7.67 -19.44
CA PRO A 377 23.66 -7.32 -19.90
C PRO A 377 24.67 -7.25 -18.75
N GLU A 378 25.89 -7.72 -19.00
CA GLU A 378 27.02 -7.57 -18.09
C GLU A 378 27.36 -6.08 -17.87
N ARG A 379 27.86 -5.79 -16.66
CA ARG A 379 28.31 -4.48 -16.18
C ARG A 379 29.55 -4.65 -15.30
N GLU A 380 30.71 -4.25 -15.85
CA GLU A 380 31.98 -4.27 -15.10
C GLU A 380 31.98 -3.33 -13.88
N ASP A 381 31.10 -2.33 -13.88
CA ASP A 381 31.00 -1.30 -12.83
C ASP A 381 30.28 -1.79 -11.55
N GLY A 382 29.76 -3.02 -11.52
CA GLY A 382 29.19 -3.67 -10.34
C GLY A 382 27.79 -4.25 -10.52
N ASP A 383 27.24 -4.76 -9.42
CA ASP A 383 25.92 -5.39 -9.36
C ASP A 383 24.79 -4.35 -9.40
N THR A 384 23.62 -4.77 -9.91
CA THR A 384 22.40 -3.96 -9.90
C THR A 384 21.32 -4.62 -9.05
N ILE A 385 20.62 -3.81 -8.25
CA ILE A 385 19.43 -4.20 -7.52
C ILE A 385 18.20 -3.68 -8.27
N ILE A 386 17.24 -4.56 -8.54
CA ILE A 386 15.97 -4.20 -9.17
C ILE A 386 14.84 -4.47 -8.19
N THR A 387 14.14 -3.43 -7.74
CA THR A 387 12.89 -3.59 -6.99
C THR A 387 11.71 -3.57 -7.96
N LEU A 388 10.98 -4.68 -8.02
CA LEU A 388 9.92 -4.95 -8.99
C LEU A 388 8.58 -5.18 -8.28
N PRO A 389 7.61 -4.26 -8.42
CA PRO A 389 6.23 -4.50 -8.00
C PRO A 389 5.44 -5.22 -9.11
N LEU A 390 4.56 -6.14 -8.72
CA LEU A 390 3.50 -6.69 -9.56
C LEU A 390 2.16 -6.48 -8.88
N VAL A 391 1.21 -5.89 -9.62
CA VAL A 391 -0.16 -5.63 -9.16
C VAL A 391 -1.11 -6.56 -9.89
N PHE A 392 -1.92 -7.27 -9.11
CA PHE A 392 -2.93 -8.23 -9.54
C PHE A 392 -4.32 -7.65 -9.28
N GLU A 393 -5.08 -7.41 -10.35
CA GLU A 393 -6.43 -6.81 -10.31
C GLU A 393 -7.54 -7.81 -10.62
#